data_AF-A0AAV5YDC8-F1
#
_entry.id   AF-A0AAV5YDC8-F1
#
_cell.length_a   1.000
_cell.length_b   1.000
_cell.length_c   1.000
_cell.angle_alpha   90.00
_cell.angle_beta   90.00
_cell.angle_gamma   90.00
#
_symmetry.space_group_name_H-M   'P 1'
#
loop_
_entity.id
_entity.type
_entity.pdbx_description
1 polymer ?
#
loop_
_entity_poly.entity_id
_entity_poly.type
_entity_poly.pdbx_seq_one_letter_code
_entity_poly.pdbx_strand_id
1 'polypeptide(L)'
;MNHYLYAIVDRLPARWRPPTAGILGASIVPRRFETMIVLTSTLEIAPAPGPRSLALHHDIVATVVDAPAVVPLPYGTVVPGPQLGDWIAMRRSLIEASLAAVRGCVEVAVKLLRLDDALTRPRPLRADGAPSEPTVDRDLRGLAEMLADRAGVPRWQYRPSGGAGTLAASVAFLVPRPELAAFLARIAPVASHAVGVAVVPTGPSAPASFAPDLSRAPGGRTSLESWRAEQRRVG
;
A
#
# COMPACT_ATOMS: atom_id res chain seq x y z
N MET A 1 25.81 2.09 10.07
CA MET A 1 25.06 1.53 8.93
C MET A 1 23.68 1.10 9.38
N ASN A 2 22.67 1.40 8.59
CA ASN A 2 21.26 1.14 8.89
C ASN A 2 20.68 0.08 7.94
N HIS A 3 19.63 -0.62 8.38
CA HIS A 3 18.84 -1.51 7.55
C HIS A 3 17.60 -0.80 7.04
N TYR A 4 17.52 -0.64 5.72
CA TYR A 4 16.31 -0.25 5.02
C TYR A 4 15.44 -1.49 4.80
N LEU A 5 14.18 -1.46 5.21
CA LEU A 5 13.28 -2.61 5.19
C LEU A 5 12.24 -2.46 4.07
N TYR A 6 12.12 -3.47 3.21
CA TYR A 6 11.16 -3.48 2.10
C TYR A 6 9.86 -4.19 2.46
N ALA A 7 9.98 -5.43 2.93
CA ALA A 7 8.86 -6.30 3.25
C ALA A 7 9.29 -7.40 4.23
N ILE A 8 8.31 -7.96 4.93
CA ILE A 8 8.45 -9.17 5.72
C ILE A 8 7.59 -10.26 5.08
N VAL A 9 8.16 -11.43 4.88
CA VAL A 9 7.47 -12.59 4.30
C VAL A 9 7.63 -13.81 5.20
N ASP A 10 6.68 -14.74 5.13
CA ASP A 10 6.81 -16.02 5.83
C ASP A 10 7.86 -16.93 5.18
N ARG A 11 7.86 -16.95 3.84
CA ARG A 11 8.82 -17.68 3.02
C ARG A 11 8.96 -17.01 1.66
N LEU A 12 10.16 -17.07 1.10
CA LEU A 12 10.41 -16.57 -0.25
C LEU A 12 9.74 -17.49 -1.29
N PRO A 13 9.30 -16.95 -2.44
CA PRO A 13 8.92 -17.78 -3.58
C PRO A 13 10.04 -18.75 -3.96
N ALA A 14 9.70 -19.97 -4.37
CA ALA A 14 10.68 -21.04 -4.63
C ALA A 14 11.76 -20.66 -5.66
N ARG A 15 11.41 -19.81 -6.63
CA ARG A 15 12.32 -19.33 -7.69
C ARG A 15 12.80 -17.90 -7.45
N TRP A 16 12.60 -17.35 -6.26
CA TRP A 16 13.00 -15.98 -5.97
C TRP A 16 14.51 -15.80 -6.11
N ARG A 17 14.88 -14.67 -6.68
CA ARG A 17 16.26 -14.18 -6.78
C ARG A 17 16.25 -12.71 -6.37
N PRO A 18 17.27 -12.25 -5.62
CA PRO A 18 17.35 -10.84 -5.29
C PRO A 18 17.50 -10.02 -6.57
N PRO A 19 16.81 -8.88 -6.71
CA PRO A 19 17.08 -7.93 -7.78
C PRO A 19 18.55 -7.50 -7.78
N THR A 20 19.06 -7.14 -8.96
CA THR A 20 20.46 -6.72 -9.14
C THR A 20 20.82 -5.44 -8.39
N ALA A 21 19.84 -4.56 -8.15
CA ALA A 21 20.04 -3.31 -7.43
C ALA A 21 18.79 -2.93 -6.62
N GLY A 22 19.02 -2.49 -5.38
CA GLY A 22 18.00 -1.89 -4.53
C GLY A 22 18.05 -0.37 -4.59
N ILE A 23 17.52 0.25 -3.53
CA ILE A 23 17.57 1.70 -3.35
C ILE A 23 19.03 2.15 -3.28
N LEU A 24 19.37 3.19 -4.05
CA LEU A 24 20.75 3.70 -4.21
C LEU A 24 21.76 2.63 -4.68
N GLY A 25 21.30 1.60 -5.39
CA GLY A 25 22.18 0.52 -5.88
C GLY A 25 22.55 -0.52 -4.82
N ALA A 26 22.05 -0.40 -3.58
CA ALA A 26 22.39 -1.31 -2.50
C ALA A 26 21.82 -2.71 -2.74
N SER A 27 22.61 -3.76 -2.47
CA SER A 27 22.16 -5.15 -2.62
C SER A 27 21.03 -5.48 -1.65
N ILE A 28 20.03 -6.20 -2.15
CA ILE A 28 18.91 -6.70 -1.34
C ILE A 28 19.33 -8.01 -0.68
N VAL A 29 19.31 -8.03 0.64
CA VAL A 29 19.69 -9.16 1.49
C VAL A 29 18.47 -9.68 2.24
N PRO A 30 18.02 -10.92 1.97
CA PRO A 30 17.01 -11.57 2.81
C PRO A 30 17.64 -11.97 4.14
N ARG A 31 17.04 -11.53 5.25
CA ARG A 31 17.47 -11.87 6.61
C ARG A 31 16.42 -12.74 7.28
N ARG A 32 16.82 -13.94 7.73
CA ARG A 32 15.92 -14.90 8.36
C ARG A 32 15.85 -14.66 9.87
N PHE A 33 14.62 -14.66 10.39
CA PHE A 33 14.30 -14.60 11.81
C PHE A 33 13.31 -15.72 12.11
N GLU A 34 13.79 -16.87 12.59
CA GLU A 34 12.99 -18.07 12.92
C GLU A 34 11.95 -18.47 11.84
N THR A 35 10.74 -17.90 11.92
CA THR A 35 9.55 -18.17 11.11
C THR A 35 9.31 -17.17 9.97
N MET A 36 10.10 -16.09 9.88
CA MET A 36 9.91 -15.02 8.90
C MET A 36 11.24 -14.59 8.24
N ILE A 37 11.12 -13.91 7.11
CA ILE A 37 12.24 -13.36 6.34
C ILE A 37 11.97 -11.87 6.11
N VAL A 38 12.95 -11.03 6.44
CA VAL A 38 12.90 -9.59 6.22
C VAL A 38 13.78 -9.27 5.02
N LEU A 39 13.22 -8.61 4.01
CA LEU A 39 14.00 -8.08 2.89
C LEU A 39 14.62 -6.75 3.28
N THR A 40 15.95 -6.69 3.27
CA THR A 40 16.70 -5.51 3.71
C THR A 40 17.73 -5.06 2.70
N SER A 41 18.06 -3.78 2.69
CA SER A 41 19.33 -3.28 2.13
C SER A 41 20.08 -2.54 3.23
N THR A 42 21.41 -2.58 3.20
CA THR A 42 22.23 -1.77 4.09
C THR A 42 22.43 -0.39 3.48
N LEU A 43 21.99 0.66 4.16
CA LEU A 43 22.14 2.06 3.75
C LEU A 43 22.73 2.89 4.88
N GLU A 44 23.46 3.95 4.57
CA GLU A 44 23.84 4.95 5.57
C GLU A 44 22.65 5.84 5.93
N ILE A 45 21.99 6.39 4.91
CA ILE A 45 20.84 7.28 5.04
C ILE A 45 19.75 6.81 4.06
N ALA A 46 18.49 6.78 4.51
CA ALA A 46 17.39 6.55 3.58
C ALA A 46 17.17 7.79 2.71
N PRO A 47 17.10 7.65 1.38
CA PRO A 47 16.84 8.77 0.52
C PRO A 47 15.41 9.29 0.74
N ALA A 48 15.25 10.61 0.63
CA ALA A 48 13.93 11.24 0.60
C ALA A 48 13.04 10.57 -0.48
N PRO A 49 11.72 10.46 -0.25
CA PRO A 49 10.83 9.85 -1.21
C PRO A 49 10.80 10.66 -2.51
N GLY A 50 11.09 9.98 -3.62
CA GLY A 50 10.95 10.52 -4.97
C GLY A 50 10.34 9.46 -5.88
N PRO A 51 9.82 9.83 -7.08
CA PRO A 51 9.10 8.89 -7.94
C PRO A 51 9.90 7.64 -8.27
N ARG A 52 11.19 7.80 -8.58
CA ARG A 52 12.10 6.68 -8.89
C ARG A 52 12.35 5.77 -7.70
N SER A 53 12.59 6.33 -6.50
CA SER A 53 12.87 5.52 -5.32
C SER A 53 11.61 4.81 -4.80
N LEU A 54 10.44 5.44 -4.91
CA LEU A 54 9.16 4.81 -4.62
C LEU A 54 8.88 3.65 -5.59
N ALA A 55 9.07 3.87 -6.90
CA ALA A 55 8.93 2.81 -7.90
C ALA A 55 9.85 1.62 -7.61
N LEU A 56 11.14 1.86 -7.36
CA LEU A 56 12.09 0.80 -7.00
C LEU A 56 11.69 0.04 -5.73
N HIS A 57 11.20 0.74 -4.69
CA HIS A 57 10.70 0.08 -3.48
C HIS A 57 9.52 -0.84 -3.81
N HIS A 58 8.56 -0.33 -4.59
CA HIS A 58 7.42 -1.13 -5.04
C HIS A 58 7.82 -2.31 -5.90
N ASP A 59 8.78 -2.16 -6.81
CA ASP A 59 9.29 -3.23 -7.66
C ASP A 59 9.97 -4.34 -6.84
N ILE A 60 10.75 -3.96 -5.83
CA ILE A 60 11.39 -4.93 -4.91
C ILE A 60 10.32 -5.70 -4.14
N VAL A 61 9.31 -5.02 -3.61
CA VAL A 61 8.18 -5.66 -2.92
C VAL A 61 7.40 -6.57 -3.89
N ALA A 62 7.22 -6.16 -5.14
CA ALA A 62 6.54 -6.96 -6.16
C ALA A 62 7.26 -8.28 -6.45
N THR A 63 8.60 -8.34 -6.29
CA THR A 63 9.35 -9.60 -6.50
C THR A 63 8.97 -10.71 -5.53
N VAL A 64 8.42 -10.37 -4.37
CA VAL A 64 7.94 -11.34 -3.37
C VAL A 64 6.43 -11.43 -3.32
N VAL A 65 5.71 -10.80 -4.26
CA VAL A 65 4.26 -10.81 -4.24
C VAL A 65 3.73 -12.23 -4.19
N ASP A 66 4.35 -13.22 -4.84
CA ASP A 66 3.94 -14.63 -4.86
C ASP A 66 4.30 -15.46 -3.62
N ALA A 67 4.88 -14.83 -2.59
CA ALA A 67 5.00 -15.49 -1.30
C ALA A 67 3.61 -15.82 -0.72
N PRO A 68 3.50 -16.87 0.10
CA PRO A 68 2.22 -17.20 0.74
C PRO A 68 1.70 -16.10 1.65
N ALA A 69 2.57 -15.32 2.31
CA ALA A 69 2.18 -14.12 3.04
C ALA A 69 3.25 -13.01 2.90
N VAL A 70 2.81 -11.79 2.62
CA VAL A 70 3.68 -10.60 2.49
C VAL A 70 3.11 -9.45 3.30
N VAL A 71 3.91 -8.92 4.21
CA VAL A 71 3.66 -7.63 4.88
C VAL A 71 4.62 -6.61 4.26
N PRO A 72 4.17 -5.79 3.30
CA PRO A 72 5.00 -4.73 2.74
C PRO A 72 5.19 -3.62 3.78
N LEU A 73 6.40 -3.06 3.86
CA LEU A 73 6.68 -1.97 4.79
C LEU A 73 6.57 -0.63 4.06
N PRO A 74 6.16 0.45 4.76
CA PRO A 74 6.18 1.79 4.19
C PRO A 74 7.57 2.17 3.68
N TYR A 75 7.61 2.94 2.59
CA TYR A 75 8.85 3.50 2.08
C TYR A 75 9.57 4.29 3.18
N GLY A 76 10.89 4.09 3.29
CA GLY A 76 11.70 4.80 4.28
C GLY A 76 11.70 4.16 5.66
N THR A 77 11.20 2.93 5.80
CA THR A 77 11.34 2.18 7.05
C THR A 77 12.80 1.79 7.26
N VAL A 78 13.44 2.39 8.27
CA VAL A 78 14.86 2.19 8.58
C VAL A 78 15.03 1.78 10.03
N VAL A 79 15.90 0.82 10.28
CA VAL A 79 16.30 0.38 11.63
C VAL A 79 17.82 0.44 11.75
N PRO A 80 18.38 0.98 12.85
CA PRO A 80 19.82 0.91 13.08
C PRO A 80 20.33 -0.53 13.03
N GLY A 81 21.47 -0.75 12.37
CA GLY A 81 22.08 -2.07 12.16
C GLY A 81 22.01 -3.02 13.37
N PRO A 82 22.58 -2.65 14.54
CA PRO A 82 22.61 -3.51 15.71
C PRO A 82 21.21 -3.75 16.34
N GLN A 83 20.22 -2.91 16.03
CA GLN A 83 18.89 -2.97 16.65
C GLN A 83 17.87 -3.77 15.83
N LEU A 84 18.25 -4.32 14.66
CA LEU A 84 17.29 -5.04 13.81
C LEU A 84 16.67 -6.25 14.51
N GLY A 85 17.47 -7.02 15.25
CA GLY A 85 16.99 -8.18 16.00
C GLY A 85 15.94 -7.78 17.05
N ASP A 86 16.28 -6.78 17.87
CA ASP A 86 15.39 -6.28 18.93
C ASP A 86 14.12 -5.66 18.35
N TRP A 87 14.23 -4.93 17.23
CA TRP A 87 13.08 -4.34 16.54
C TRP A 87 12.08 -5.40 16.06
N ILE A 88 12.59 -6.51 15.52
CA ILE A 88 11.78 -7.67 15.10
C ILE A 88 11.19 -8.38 16.31
N ALA A 89 12.00 -8.64 17.35
CA ALA A 89 11.55 -9.32 18.56
C ALA A 89 10.40 -8.56 19.24
N MET A 90 10.53 -7.24 19.38
CA MET A 90 9.51 -6.38 19.99
C MET A 90 8.20 -6.33 19.20
N ARG A 91 8.22 -6.60 17.88
CA ARG A 91 7.05 -6.55 16.99
C ARG A 91 6.56 -7.93 16.56
N ARG A 92 7.16 -9.00 17.06
CA ARG A 92 6.94 -10.37 16.59
C ARG A 92 5.46 -10.73 16.51
N SER A 93 4.71 -10.60 17.61
CA SER A 93 3.30 -10.99 17.66
C SER A 93 2.44 -10.24 16.65
N LEU A 94 2.73 -8.94 16.45
CA LEU A 94 2.04 -8.12 15.44
C LEU A 94 2.38 -8.57 14.01
N ILE A 95 3.65 -8.84 13.74
CA ILE A 95 4.12 -9.32 12.43
C ILE A 95 3.51 -10.68 12.10
N GLU A 96 3.52 -11.61 13.05
CA GLU A 96 2.95 -12.96 12.89
C GLU A 96 1.44 -12.91 12.67
N ALA A 97 0.72 -12.13 13.47
CA ALA A 97 -0.72 -11.90 13.27
C ALA A 97 -1.01 -11.29 11.89
N SER A 98 -0.16 -10.37 11.42
CA SER A 98 -0.33 -9.73 10.12
C SER A 98 -0.08 -10.69 8.96
N LEU A 99 1.00 -11.47 9.02
CA LEU A 99 1.28 -12.52 8.04
C LEU A 99 0.17 -13.58 8.01
N ALA A 100 -0.36 -13.96 9.17
CA ALA A 100 -1.51 -14.87 9.25
C ALA A 100 -2.75 -14.26 8.59
N ALA A 101 -3.04 -12.98 8.84
CA ALA A 101 -4.20 -12.31 8.30
C ALA A 101 -4.15 -12.14 6.76
N VAL A 102 -2.97 -12.08 6.14
CA VAL A 102 -2.86 -11.91 4.68
C VAL A 102 -2.45 -13.18 3.93
N ARG A 103 -2.36 -14.31 4.65
CA ARG A 103 -1.92 -15.58 4.08
C ARG A 103 -2.84 -16.02 2.94
N GLY A 104 -2.22 -16.43 1.83
CA GLY A 104 -2.90 -16.87 0.61
C GLY A 104 -3.66 -15.77 -0.12
N CYS A 105 -3.52 -14.51 0.30
CA CYS A 105 -4.24 -13.38 -0.26
C CYS A 105 -3.31 -12.42 -1.03
N VAL A 106 -3.91 -11.65 -1.92
CA VAL A 106 -3.31 -10.53 -2.64
C VAL A 106 -4.20 -9.31 -2.49
N GLU A 107 -3.64 -8.11 -2.63
CA GLU A 107 -4.45 -6.91 -2.77
C GLU A 107 -4.77 -6.65 -4.24
N VAL A 108 -6.04 -6.32 -4.49
CA VAL A 108 -6.48 -5.71 -5.74
C VAL A 108 -7.04 -4.35 -5.40
N ALA A 109 -6.44 -3.30 -5.96
CA ALA A 109 -6.89 -1.95 -5.78
C ALA A 109 -7.74 -1.53 -6.98
N VAL A 110 -8.99 -1.16 -6.76
CA VAL A 110 -9.85 -0.60 -7.79
C VAL A 110 -9.74 0.93 -7.73
N LYS A 111 -9.15 1.53 -8.76
CA LYS A 111 -9.00 2.97 -8.91
C LYS A 111 -10.26 3.53 -9.56
N LEU A 112 -10.83 4.55 -8.94
CA LEU A 112 -11.98 5.29 -9.46
C LEU A 112 -11.46 6.60 -10.04
N LEU A 113 -11.43 6.69 -11.37
CA LEU A 113 -10.89 7.83 -12.12
C LEU A 113 -12.03 8.69 -12.66
N ARG A 114 -12.06 9.99 -12.35
CA ARG A 114 -13.00 10.93 -12.97
C ARG A 114 -12.67 11.05 -14.44
N LEU A 115 -13.68 10.89 -15.28
CA LEU A 115 -13.56 11.09 -16.72
C LEU A 115 -13.79 12.57 -17.11
N ASP A 116 -14.46 13.33 -16.24
CA ASP A 116 -14.89 14.70 -16.53
C ASP A 116 -13.81 15.78 -16.36
N ASP A 117 -12.59 15.42 -15.93
CA ASP A 117 -11.47 16.38 -15.83
C ASP A 117 -10.68 16.55 -17.15
N ALA A 118 -11.02 15.83 -18.22
CA ALA A 118 -10.32 15.96 -19.50
C ALA A 118 -10.92 17.03 -20.45
N LEU A 119 -12.19 17.41 -20.29
CA LEU A 119 -12.86 18.37 -21.19
C LEU A 119 -13.89 19.25 -20.46
N THR A 120 -13.44 20.40 -19.97
CA THR A 120 -14.19 21.67 -20.03
C THR A 120 -15.61 21.69 -19.43
N ARG A 121 -15.76 21.60 -18.10
CA ARG A 121 -16.90 22.26 -17.42
C ARG A 121 -16.48 22.96 -16.14
N PRO A 122 -16.87 24.24 -15.93
CA PRO A 122 -16.75 24.87 -14.63
C PRO A 122 -17.52 24.06 -13.58
N ARG A 123 -16.90 23.88 -12.41
CA ARG A 123 -17.56 23.32 -11.24
C ARG A 123 -18.88 24.06 -11.01
N PRO A 124 -20.05 23.38 -10.92
CA PRO A 124 -21.29 24.08 -10.65
C PRO A 124 -21.18 24.73 -9.27
N LEU A 125 -21.12 26.06 -9.28
CA LEU A 125 -21.25 26.87 -8.09
C LEU A 125 -22.67 26.71 -7.57
N ARG A 126 -22.82 26.65 -6.25
CA ARG A 126 -24.14 26.84 -5.65
C ARG A 126 -24.66 28.24 -6.01
N ALA A 127 -25.96 28.46 -5.86
CA ALA A 127 -26.59 29.76 -6.13
C ALA A 127 -25.96 30.92 -5.35
N ASP A 128 -25.20 30.63 -4.29
CA ASP A 128 -24.46 31.54 -3.43
C ASP A 128 -22.97 31.72 -3.82
N GLY A 129 -22.49 31.08 -4.91
CA GLY A 129 -21.10 31.16 -5.34
C GLY A 129 -20.13 30.28 -4.55
N ALA A 130 -20.61 29.41 -3.65
CA ALA A 130 -19.76 28.46 -2.93
C ALA A 130 -19.46 27.20 -3.78
N PRO A 131 -18.28 26.56 -3.61
CA PRO A 131 -18.00 25.27 -4.21
C PRO A 131 -19.05 24.24 -3.75
N SER A 132 -19.71 23.58 -4.69
CA SER A 132 -20.54 22.42 -4.36
C SER A 132 -19.65 21.26 -3.87
N GLU A 133 -19.73 20.91 -2.58
CA GLU A 133 -19.37 19.60 -2.01
C GLU A 133 -20.45 19.23 -0.99
N PRO A 134 -21.22 18.15 -1.23
CA PRO A 134 -20.85 16.79 -0.78
C PRO A 134 -21.45 15.62 -1.61
N THR A 135 -22.01 15.87 -2.80
CA THR A 135 -22.76 14.86 -3.58
C THR A 135 -21.85 13.85 -4.29
N VAL A 136 -20.79 14.32 -4.94
CA VAL A 136 -19.86 13.48 -5.73
C VAL A 136 -19.14 12.45 -4.85
N ASP A 137 -18.75 12.82 -3.64
CA ASP A 137 -18.06 11.90 -2.71
C ASP A 137 -19.02 10.84 -2.14
N ARG A 138 -20.29 11.19 -1.95
CA ARG A 138 -21.35 10.22 -1.60
C ARG A 138 -21.56 9.23 -2.73
N ASP A 139 -21.56 9.70 -3.97
CA ASP A 139 -21.73 8.85 -5.16
C ASP A 139 -20.54 7.89 -5.35
N LEU A 140 -19.30 8.36 -5.13
CA LEU A 140 -18.09 7.53 -5.19
C LEU A 140 -18.05 6.48 -4.07
N ARG A 141 -18.48 6.84 -2.86
CA ARG A 141 -18.60 5.91 -1.75
C ARG A 141 -19.68 4.86 -2.03
N GLY A 142 -20.82 5.26 -2.58
CA GLY A 142 -21.87 4.34 -3.02
C GLY A 142 -21.40 3.37 -4.11
N LEU A 143 -20.62 3.85 -5.08
CA LEU A 143 -19.97 3.00 -6.08
C LEU A 143 -19.00 2.00 -5.44
N ALA A 144 -18.21 2.42 -4.45
CA ALA A 144 -17.30 1.55 -3.71
C ALA A 144 -18.06 0.45 -2.94
N GLU A 145 -19.20 0.78 -2.34
CA GLU A 145 -20.05 -0.18 -1.63
C GLU A 145 -20.70 -1.18 -2.61
N MET A 146 -21.23 -0.73 -3.74
CA MET A 146 -21.72 -1.62 -4.79
C MET A 146 -20.64 -2.57 -5.32
N LEU A 147 -19.41 -2.06 -5.50
CA LEU A 147 -18.26 -2.90 -5.86
C LEU A 147 -17.98 -3.96 -4.80
N ALA A 148 -18.04 -3.59 -3.51
CA ALA A 148 -17.79 -4.52 -2.40
C ALA A 148 -18.88 -5.59 -2.28
N ASP A 149 -20.15 -5.19 -2.35
CA ASP A 149 -21.30 -6.10 -2.32
C ASP A 149 -21.21 -7.11 -3.46
N ARG A 150 -20.89 -6.64 -4.67
CA ARG A 150 -20.77 -7.52 -5.83
C ARG A 150 -19.53 -8.40 -5.78
N ALA A 151 -18.42 -7.88 -5.25
CA ALA A 151 -17.17 -8.61 -5.10
C ALA A 151 -17.30 -9.82 -4.16
N GLY A 152 -18.18 -9.75 -3.15
CA GLY A 152 -18.35 -10.82 -2.17
C GLY A 152 -17.10 -11.06 -1.31
N VAL A 153 -16.25 -10.03 -1.16
CA VAL A 153 -15.01 -10.10 -0.39
C VAL A 153 -15.21 -9.35 0.94
N PRO A 154 -15.06 -10.01 2.09
CA PRO A 154 -15.39 -9.40 3.39
C PRO A 154 -14.41 -8.31 3.82
N ARG A 155 -13.18 -8.32 3.30
CA ARG A 155 -12.12 -7.40 3.71
C ARG A 155 -11.81 -6.42 2.59
N TRP A 156 -12.30 -5.19 2.76
CA TRP A 156 -12.07 -4.11 1.83
C TRP A 156 -11.90 -2.77 2.56
N GLN A 157 -11.30 -1.79 1.88
CA GLN A 157 -11.10 -0.43 2.41
C GLN A 157 -11.35 0.60 1.31
N TYR A 158 -12.16 1.62 1.61
CA TYR A 158 -12.31 2.81 0.78
C TYR A 158 -11.31 3.88 1.21
N ARG A 159 -10.65 4.50 0.24
CA ARG A 159 -9.80 5.67 0.46
C ARG A 159 -10.18 6.76 -0.54
N PRO A 160 -10.76 7.89 -0.10
CA PRO A 160 -10.96 9.04 -0.97
C PRO A 160 -9.59 9.66 -1.31
N SER A 161 -9.46 10.21 -2.51
CA SER A 161 -8.29 11.00 -2.89
C SER A 161 -8.56 12.47 -2.63
N GLY A 162 -7.73 13.12 -1.82
CA GLY A 162 -7.89 14.54 -1.49
C GLY A 162 -7.30 15.54 -2.51
N GLY A 163 -7.12 15.16 -3.78
CA GLY A 163 -6.28 15.90 -4.74
C GLY A 163 -6.95 16.26 -6.07
N ALA A 164 -6.38 17.29 -6.75
CA ALA A 164 -6.81 17.83 -8.06
C ALA A 164 -6.40 16.96 -9.27
N GLY A 165 -6.40 15.63 -9.11
CA GLY A 165 -6.03 14.68 -10.16
C GLY A 165 -7.21 13.82 -10.59
N THR A 166 -7.05 13.10 -11.70
CA THR A 166 -8.09 12.21 -12.24
C THR A 166 -8.46 11.09 -11.28
N LEU A 167 -7.57 10.67 -10.38
CA LEU A 167 -7.88 9.67 -9.35
C LEU A 167 -8.78 10.28 -8.26
N ALA A 168 -10.05 9.91 -8.25
CA ALA A 168 -11.05 10.38 -7.29
C ALA A 168 -11.01 9.60 -5.97
N ALA A 169 -10.86 8.29 -6.05
CA ALA A 169 -10.84 7.39 -4.91
C ALA A 169 -10.21 6.04 -5.28
N SER A 170 -9.91 5.24 -4.26
CA SER A 170 -9.41 3.88 -4.40
C SER A 170 -10.15 2.96 -3.44
N VAL A 171 -10.49 1.76 -3.91
CA VAL A 171 -11.04 0.69 -3.09
C VAL A 171 -10.05 -0.47 -3.08
N ALA A 172 -9.49 -0.82 -1.92
CA ALA A 172 -8.59 -1.96 -1.79
C ALA A 172 -9.38 -3.19 -1.34
N PHE A 173 -9.17 -4.33 -1.98
CA PHE A 173 -9.75 -5.62 -1.63
C PHE A 173 -8.65 -6.60 -1.27
N LEU A 174 -8.82 -7.36 -0.17
CA LEU A 174 -7.95 -8.47 0.15
C LEU A 174 -8.56 -9.76 -0.40
N VAL A 175 -8.04 -10.22 -1.54
CA VAL A 175 -8.63 -11.29 -2.33
C VAL A 175 -7.82 -12.57 -2.14
N PRO A 176 -8.45 -13.71 -1.78
CA PRO A 176 -7.80 -15.01 -1.85
C PRO A 176 -7.30 -15.28 -3.27
N ARG A 177 -6.04 -15.66 -3.44
CA ARG A 177 -5.44 -15.94 -4.76
C ARG A 177 -6.29 -16.83 -5.68
N PRO A 178 -6.85 -17.97 -5.23
CA PRO A 178 -7.65 -18.83 -6.12
C PRO A 178 -8.94 -18.15 -6.59
N GLU A 179 -9.39 -17.09 -5.92
CA GLU A 179 -10.62 -16.37 -6.25
C GLU A 179 -10.40 -15.15 -7.13
N LEU A 180 -9.14 -14.80 -7.46
CA LEU A 180 -8.80 -13.55 -8.17
C LEU A 180 -9.58 -13.38 -9.48
N ALA A 181 -9.63 -14.42 -10.32
CA ALA A 181 -10.35 -14.36 -11.59
C ALA A 181 -11.87 -14.20 -11.39
N ALA A 182 -12.43 -14.93 -10.43
CA ALA A 182 -13.86 -14.84 -10.10
C ALA A 182 -14.21 -13.47 -9.51
N PHE A 183 -13.35 -12.90 -8.68
CA PHE A 183 -13.48 -11.54 -8.15
C PHE A 183 -13.55 -10.51 -9.28
N LEU A 184 -12.61 -10.55 -10.24
CA LEU A 184 -12.61 -9.62 -11.38
C LEU A 184 -13.87 -9.75 -12.24
N ALA A 185 -14.31 -10.98 -12.51
CA ALA A 185 -15.54 -11.24 -13.25
C ALA A 185 -16.78 -10.71 -12.53
N ARG A 186 -16.82 -10.77 -11.19
CA ARG A 186 -17.95 -10.25 -10.39
C ARG A 186 -18.03 -8.72 -10.44
N ILE A 187 -16.92 -8.00 -10.38
CA ILE A 187 -16.92 -6.53 -10.37
C ILE A 187 -17.05 -5.90 -11.76
N ALA A 188 -16.75 -6.65 -12.83
CA ALA A 188 -16.78 -6.14 -14.21
C ALA A 188 -18.13 -5.52 -14.62
N PRO A 189 -19.30 -6.08 -14.29
CA PRO A 189 -20.58 -5.43 -14.56
C PRO A 189 -20.76 -4.09 -13.83
N VAL A 190 -20.28 -3.95 -12.59
CA VAL A 190 -20.36 -2.67 -11.88
C VAL A 190 -19.45 -1.64 -12.56
N ALA A 191 -18.25 -2.07 -12.98
CA ALA A 191 -17.32 -1.23 -13.72
C ALA A 191 -17.88 -0.75 -15.07
N SER A 192 -18.57 -1.62 -15.83
CA SER A 192 -19.07 -1.28 -17.17
C SER A 192 -20.26 -0.33 -17.16
N HIS A 193 -21.01 -0.27 -16.06
CA HIS A 193 -22.19 0.60 -15.92
C HIS A 193 -21.87 1.90 -15.14
N ALA A 194 -20.63 2.09 -14.70
CA ALA A 194 -20.22 3.31 -14.03
C ALA A 194 -20.23 4.49 -15.03
N VAL A 195 -21.00 5.53 -14.71
CA VAL A 195 -21.12 6.74 -15.52
C VAL A 195 -20.22 7.84 -14.98
N GLY A 196 -19.46 8.51 -15.84
CA GLY A 196 -18.56 9.63 -15.47
C GLY A 196 -17.29 9.21 -14.71
N VAL A 197 -17.13 7.92 -14.40
CA VAL A 197 -16.00 7.36 -13.65
C VAL A 197 -15.50 6.10 -14.34
N ALA A 198 -14.20 6.06 -14.64
CA ALA A 198 -13.54 4.81 -15.01
C ALA A 198 -13.17 4.01 -13.76
N VAL A 199 -13.57 2.74 -13.76
CA VAL A 199 -13.28 1.77 -12.69
C VAL A 199 -12.16 0.87 -13.17
N VAL A 200 -10.96 1.03 -12.60
CA VAL A 200 -9.74 0.37 -13.07
C VAL A 200 -9.16 -0.53 -11.97
N PRO A 201 -9.35 -1.85 -12.04
CA PRO A 201 -8.65 -2.79 -11.16
C PRO A 201 -7.14 -2.77 -11.44
N THR A 202 -6.33 -2.65 -10.39
CA THR A 202 -4.87 -2.74 -10.43
C THR A 202 -4.36 -3.78 -9.44
N GLY A 203 -3.30 -4.49 -9.83
CA GLY A 203 -2.78 -5.66 -9.11
C GLY A 203 -2.87 -6.94 -9.94
N PRO A 204 -2.61 -8.12 -9.34
CA PRO A 204 -2.42 -8.35 -7.90
C PRO A 204 -1.15 -7.70 -7.34
N SER A 205 -1.20 -7.21 -6.10
CA SER A 205 -0.07 -6.61 -5.40
C SER A 205 0.06 -7.08 -3.96
N ALA A 206 1.17 -6.75 -3.30
CA ALA A 206 1.33 -7.00 -1.88
C ALA A 206 0.31 -6.16 -1.07
N PRO A 207 -0.26 -6.70 0.02
CA PRO A 207 -1.43 -6.12 0.70
C PRO A 207 -1.08 -4.94 1.62
N ALA A 208 -0.60 -3.86 1.02
CA ALA A 208 -0.16 -2.65 1.72
C ALA A 208 -1.30 -1.92 2.44
N SER A 209 -2.53 -1.98 1.92
CA SER A 209 -3.68 -1.38 2.60
C SER A 209 -4.08 -2.16 3.86
N PHE A 210 -3.73 -3.45 3.94
CA PHE A 210 -4.09 -4.34 5.04
C PHE A 210 -2.94 -4.69 5.98
N ALA A 211 -1.73 -4.19 5.71
CA ALA A 211 -0.58 -4.29 6.57
C ALA A 211 -0.67 -3.26 7.71
N PRO A 212 -0.27 -3.61 8.95
CA PRO A 212 -0.17 -2.63 10.01
C PRO A 212 0.98 -1.65 9.74
N ASP A 213 0.87 -0.45 10.31
CA ASP A 213 2.00 0.46 10.33
C ASP A 213 3.03 0.02 11.38
N LEU A 214 4.01 -0.78 10.94
CA LEU A 214 5.11 -1.25 11.78
C LEU A 214 6.14 -0.15 12.11
N SER A 215 6.08 1.00 11.44
CA SER A 215 6.96 2.14 11.71
C SER A 215 6.57 2.87 13.02
N ARG A 216 5.32 2.70 13.46
CA ARG A 216 4.86 3.25 14.73
C ARG A 216 5.45 2.45 15.90
N ALA A 217 5.91 3.14 16.94
CA ALA A 217 6.35 2.48 18.17
C ALA A 217 5.15 1.79 18.85
N PRO A 218 5.30 0.54 19.34
CA PRO A 218 4.28 -0.08 20.17
C PRO A 218 4.11 0.78 21.42
N GLY A 219 2.90 1.34 21.64
CA GLY A 219 2.61 2.23 22.77
C GLY A 219 2.40 3.72 22.42
N GLY A 220 2.40 4.10 21.13
CA GLY A 220 1.78 5.36 20.70
C GLY A 220 2.47 6.64 21.16
N ARG A 221 3.68 6.90 20.64
CA ARG A 221 4.13 8.26 20.30
C ARG A 221 4.73 8.24 18.91
N THR A 222 4.27 9.15 18.07
CA THR A 222 4.69 9.34 16.67
C THR A 222 6.18 9.70 16.62
N SER A 223 7.03 8.69 16.37
CA SER A 223 8.47 8.86 16.12
C SER A 223 8.76 9.73 14.88
N LEU A 224 7.78 9.85 13.98
CA LEU A 224 7.87 10.67 12.75
C LEU A 224 7.75 12.17 13.02
N GLU A 225 7.02 12.58 14.05
CA GLU A 225 6.88 14.00 14.41
C GLU A 225 8.07 14.51 15.22
N SER A 226 8.62 13.65 16.08
CA SER A 226 9.84 13.94 16.84
C SER A 226 11.06 14.10 15.91
N TRP A 227 11.15 13.29 14.84
CA TRP A 227 12.20 13.44 13.83
C TRP A 227 12.05 14.69 12.94
N ARG A 228 10.81 15.07 12.57
CA ARG A 228 10.54 16.32 11.82
C ARG A 228 10.77 17.58 12.67
N ALA A 229 10.56 17.50 13.98
CA ALA A 229 10.83 18.60 14.90
C ALA A 229 12.33 18.82 15.12
N GLU A 230 13.12 17.74 15.17
CA GLU A 230 14.57 17.81 15.32
C GLU A 230 15.25 18.41 14.07
N GLN A 231 14.76 18.10 12.87
CA GLN A 231 15.27 18.67 11.60
C GLN A 231 14.98 20.17 11.42
N ARG A 232 13.99 20.74 12.13
CA ARG A 232 13.72 22.19 12.09
C ARG A 232 14.54 23.00 13.11
N ARG A 233 15.24 22.34 14.03
CA ARG A 233 16.12 23.01 15.00
C ARG A 233 17.57 23.14 14.52
N VAL A 234 17.93 22.49 13.43
CA VAL A 234 19.30 22.49 12.85
C VAL A 234 19.34 23.22 11.50
N GLY A 235 18.33 24.06 11.21
CA GLY A 235 18.27 24.92 10.03
C GLY A 235 18.32 26.39 10.42
#